data_AF-A0A8T5ZJN0-F1
#
_entry.id   AF-A0A8T5ZJN0-F1
#
_cell.length_a   1.000
_cell.length_b   1.000
_cell.length_c   1.000
_cell.angle_alpha   90.00
_cell.angle_beta   90.00
_cell.angle_gamma   90.00
#
_symmetry.space_group_name_H-M   'P 1'
#
loop_
_entity.id
_entity.type
_entity.pdbx_description
1 polymer ?
#
loop_
_entity_poly.entity_id
_entity_poly.type
_entity_poly.pdbx_seq_one_letter_code
_entity_poly.pdbx_strand_id
1 'polypeptide(L)' 'ADAIMLDWRTELMLGEISDANRAKLSAWLLYKNQVKAVDVTTYPEINWPPEPNL' A
#
# COMPACT_ATOMS: atom_id res chain seq x y z
N ALA A 1 0.49 -9.44 4.97
CA ALA A 1 0.81 -8.18 4.28
C ALA A 1 2.28 -7.79 4.48
N ASP A 2 2.73 -7.55 5.71
CA ASP A 2 4.06 -6.99 5.97
C ASP A 2 5.25 -7.82 5.44
N ALA A 3 5.23 -9.14 5.61
CA ALA A 3 6.30 -10.02 5.10
C ALA A 3 6.41 -9.95 3.55
N ILE A 4 5.26 -9.96 2.87
CA ILE A 4 5.19 -9.89 1.40
C ILE A 4 5.70 -8.53 0.90
N MET A 5 5.37 -7.44 1.61
CA MET A 5 5.89 -6.11 1.29
C MET A 5 7.39 -5.97 1.56
N LEU A 6 7.91 -6.72 2.54
CA LEU A 6 9.35 -6.79 2.81
C LEU A 6 10.08 -7.48 1.65
N ASP A 7 9.52 -8.56 1.13
CA ASP A 7 10.06 -9.29 -0.03
C ASP A 7 10.07 -8.38 -1.26
N TRP A 8 8.96 -7.69 -1.57
CA TRP A 8 8.91 -6.73 -2.68
C TRP A 8 9.91 -5.59 -2.53
N ARG A 9 10.14 -5.09 -1.32
CA ARG A 9 11.16 -4.06 -1.05
C ARG A 9 12.57 -4.61 -1.26
N THR A 10 12.81 -5.86 -0.90
CA THR A 10 14.09 -6.55 -1.12
C THR A 10 14.33 -6.74 -2.62
N GLU A 11 13.34 -7.27 -3.35
CA GLU A 11 13.37 -7.39 -4.81
C GLU A 11 13.59 -6.04 -5.50
N LEU A 12 12.95 -4.96 -5.01
CA LEU A 12 13.13 -3.61 -5.53
C LEU A 12 14.57 -3.11 -5.32
N MET A 13 15.17 -3.37 -4.14
CA MET A 13 16.56 -3.01 -3.84
C MET A 13 17.56 -3.78 -4.70
N LEU A 14 17.25 -5.05 -5.01
CA LEU A 14 18.06 -5.89 -5.88
C LEU A 14 17.86 -5.59 -7.38
N GLY A 15 16.82 -4.82 -7.73
CA GLY A 15 16.45 -4.55 -9.13
C GLY A 15 15.74 -5.73 -9.81
N GLU A 16 15.29 -6.72 -9.05
CA GLU A 16 14.71 -7.99 -9.52
C GLU A 16 13.17 -8.03 -9.40
N ILE A 17 12.55 -6.93 -8.97
CA ILE A 17 11.10 -6.87 -8.78
C ILE A 17 10.35 -7.10 -10.10
N SER A 18 9.41 -8.05 -10.09
CA SER A 18 8.51 -8.29 -11.22
C SER A 18 7.55 -7.12 -11.44
N ASP A 19 7.07 -6.93 -12.67
CA ASP A 19 6.05 -5.91 -12.97
C ASP A 19 4.78 -6.08 -12.12
N ALA A 20 4.40 -7.33 -11.84
CA ALA A 20 3.27 -7.66 -10.97
C ALA A 20 3.49 -7.18 -9.52
N ASN A 21 4.67 -7.47 -8.95
CA ASN A 21 5.03 -7.04 -7.59
C ASN A 21 5.18 -5.52 -7.51
N ARG A 22 5.73 -4.87 -8.55
CA ARG A 22 5.81 -3.41 -8.66
C ARG A 22 4.43 -2.75 -8.71
N ALA A 23 3.47 -3.34 -9.42
CA ALA A 23 2.10 -2.86 -9.46
C ALA A 23 1.42 -2.96 -8.09
N LYS A 24 1.58 -4.10 -7.40
CA LYS A 24 1.06 -4.31 -6.04
C LYS A 24 1.69 -3.34 -5.03
N LEU A 25 3.01 -3.14 -5.09
CA LEU A 25 3.72 -2.20 -4.23
C LEU A 25 3.24 -0.75 -4.46
N SER A 26 3.00 -0.36 -5.71
CA SER A 26 2.45 0.96 -6.04
C SER A 26 1.03 1.15 -5.51
N ALA A 27 0.17 0.13 -5.62
CA ALA A 27 -1.19 0.18 -5.08
C ALA A 27 -1.18 0.35 -3.54
N TRP A 28 -0.30 -0.36 -2.85
CA TRP A 28 -0.11 -0.22 -1.40
C TRP A 28 0.41 1.15 -0.98
N LEU A 29 1.33 1.75 -1.75
CA LEU A 29 1.80 3.11 -1.51
C LEU A 29 0.67 4.14 -1.69
N LEU A 30 -0.17 3.96 -2.72
CA LEU A 30 -1.33 4.80 -2.96
C LEU A 30 -2.36 4.69 -1.83
N TYR A 31 -2.69 3.46 -1.41
CA TYR A 31 -3.58 3.21 -0.26
C TYR A 31 -3.09 3.91 0.99
N LYS A 32 -1.80 3.79 1.33
CA LYS A 32 -1.21 4.46 2.49
C LYS A 32 -1.34 5.98 2.41
N ASN A 33 -1.19 6.56 1.23
CA ASN A 33 -1.38 7.99 1.03
C ASN A 33 -2.85 8.40 1.18
N GLN A 34 -3.79 7.59 0.69
CA GLN A 34 -5.22 7.83 0.88
C GLN A 34 -5.61 7.75 2.36
N VAL A 35 -5.17 6.72 3.09
CA VAL A 35 -5.38 6.57 4.53
C VAL A 35 -4.88 7.80 5.30
N LYS A 36 -3.70 8.32 4.96
CA LYS A 36 -3.15 9.54 5.58
C LYS A 36 -3.93 10.80 5.25
N ALA A 37 -4.61 10.83 4.10
CA ALA A 37 -5.43 11.95 3.66
C ALA A 37 -6.87 11.89 4.18
N VAL A 38 -7.28 10.76 4.79
CA VAL A 38 -8.59 10.66 5.44
C VAL A 38 -8.66 11.69 6.56
N ASP A 39 -9.65 12.56 6.46
CA ASP A 39 -9.97 13.51 7.51
C ASP A 39 -10.63 12.78 8.68
N VAL A 40 -9.92 12.70 9.80
CA VAL A 40 -10.38 12.02 11.01
C VAL A 40 -11.22 12.92 11.91
N THR A 41 -11.44 14.19 11.52
CA THR A 41 -12.25 15.14 12.29
C THR A 41 -13.76 14.95 12.10
N THR A 42 -14.18 14.23 11.05
CA THR A 42 -15.59 13.90 10.77
C THR A 42 -16.08 12.69 11.57
N TYR A 43 -15.94 12.77 12.90
CA TYR A 43 -16.43 11.73 13.81
C TYR A 43 -17.97 11.75 13.89
N PRO A 44 -18.68 10.59 13.93
CA PRO A 44 -18.20 9.21 14.05
C PRO A 44 -18.03 8.44 12.72
N GLU A 45 -18.35 9.03 11.56
CA GLU A 45 -18.29 8.37 10.25
C GLU A 45 -16.97 8.66 9.52
N ILE A 46 -15.94 7.92 9.89
CA ILE A 46 -14.66 7.92 9.17
C ILE A 46 -14.72 6.87 8.06
N ASN A 47 -14.67 7.32 6.80
CA ASN A 47 -14.64 6.46 5.64
C ASN A 47 -13.20 6.08 5.28
N TRP A 48 -12.79 4.88 5.67
CA TRP A 48 -11.48 4.35 5.30
C TRP A 48 -11.47 3.86 3.85
N PRO A 49 -10.38 4.11 3.09
CA PRO A 49 -10.22 3.54 1.76
C PRO A 49 -10.14 2.00 1.85
N PRO A 50 -10.50 1.29 0.79
CA PRO A 50 -10.38 -0.17 0.74
C PRO A 50 -8.91 -0.60 0.61
N GLU A 51 -8.54 -1.65 1.33
CA GLU A 51 -7.21 -2.25 1.22
C GLU A 51 -7.01 -2.87 -0.18
N PRO A 52 -5.84 -2.65 -0.80
CA PRO A 52 -5.52 -3.27 -2.07
C PRO A 52 -5.19 -4.76 -1.90
N ASN A 53 -5.50 -5.56 -2.92
CA ASN A 53 -5.25 -6.99 -2.90
C ASN A 53 -3.75 -7.32 -2.98
N LEU A 54 -3.34 -8.40 -2.33
CA LEU A 54 -1.96 -8.88 -2.24
C LEU A 54 -1.52 -9.74 -3.43
#